data_AF-A0A955G3S7-F1
#
_entry.id   AF-A0A955G3S7-F1
#
_cell.length_a   1.000
_cell.length_b   1.000
_cell.length_c   1.000
_cell.angle_alpha   90.00
_cell.angle_beta   90.00
_cell.angle_gamma   90.00
#
_symmetry.space_group_name_H-M   'P 1'
#
loop_
_entity.id
_entity.type
_entity.pdbx_description
1 polymer ?
#
loop_
_entity_poly.entity_id
_entity_poly.type
_entity_poly.pdbx_seq_one_letter_code
_entity_poly.pdbx_strand_id
1 'polypeptide(L)'
;MSTPQGTVHKTPNDLRDKLKANSAVWAAWGDITPLARNEFNCWVTDAKKPETRARRVDIAFDKLSKGARRPCCWIGCTHRTDKQISPSVQAILTKRSGE
;
A
#
# COMPACT_ATOMS: atom_id res chain seq x y z
N MET A 1 16.29 -14.13 -2.41
CA MET A 1 15.66 -13.51 -1.21
C MET A 1 14.26 -13.05 -1.58
N SER A 2 13.23 -13.69 -1.01
CA SER A 2 11.82 -13.40 -1.28
C SER A 2 11.44 -12.01 -0.76
N THR A 3 10.82 -11.17 -1.59
CA THR A 3 10.30 -9.87 -1.14
C THR A 3 9.09 -10.10 -0.24
N PRO A 4 9.03 -9.46 0.95
CA PRO A 4 7.83 -9.50 1.77
C PRO A 4 6.67 -8.81 1.03
N GLN A 5 5.60 -9.58 0.78
CA GLN A 5 4.41 -9.20 0.00
C GLN A 5 3.22 -8.88 0.91
N GLY A 6 2.21 -8.20 0.35
CA GLY A 6 0.90 -8.07 1.00
C GLY A 6 0.05 -9.34 0.85
N THR A 7 -1.10 -9.37 1.51
CA THR A 7 -2.08 -10.46 1.41
C THR A 7 -2.74 -10.59 0.04
N VAL A 8 -3.14 -9.47 -0.58
CA VAL A 8 -3.79 -9.41 -1.90
C VAL A 8 -2.86 -8.75 -2.92
N HIS A 9 -2.22 -7.64 -2.54
CA HIS A 9 -1.35 -6.88 -3.41
C HIS A 9 0.12 -7.27 -3.25
N LYS A 10 0.76 -7.57 -4.38
CA LYS A 10 2.21 -7.71 -4.46
C LYS A 10 2.90 -6.37 -4.25
N THR A 11 4.10 -6.41 -3.70
CA THR A 11 4.91 -5.20 -3.48
C THR A 11 5.42 -4.69 -4.84
N PRO A 12 5.07 -3.47 -5.26
CA PRO A 12 5.53 -2.92 -6.53
C PRO A 12 7.04 -2.65 -6.51
N ASN A 13 7.68 -2.74 -7.68
CA ASN A 13 9.13 -2.59 -7.81
C ASN A 13 9.59 -1.21 -7.33
N ASP A 14 8.90 -0.14 -7.74
CA ASP A 14 9.21 1.24 -7.32
C ASP A 14 9.25 1.43 -5.80
N LEU A 15 8.25 0.89 -5.08
CA LEU A 15 8.24 0.91 -3.61
C LEU A 15 9.39 0.06 -3.05
N ARG A 16 9.58 -1.16 -3.56
CA ARG A 16 10.64 -2.07 -3.10
C ARG A 16 12.02 -1.42 -3.23
N ASP A 17 12.33 -0.82 -4.38
CA ASP A 17 13.64 -0.23 -4.65
C ASP A 17 13.89 0.99 -3.75
N LYS A 18 12.87 1.83 -3.51
CA LYS A 18 12.97 2.94 -2.55
C LYS A 18 13.21 2.46 -1.13
N LEU A 19 12.48 1.44 -0.66
CA LEU A 19 12.64 0.91 0.71
C LEU A 19 14.01 0.25 0.90
N LYS A 20 14.53 -0.45 -0.12
CA LYS A 20 15.86 -1.07 -0.09
C LYS A 20 17.01 -0.06 0.00
N ALA A 21 16.79 1.20 -0.39
CA ALA A 21 17.79 2.25 -0.25
C ALA A 21 18.15 2.54 1.22
N ASN A 22 17.31 2.14 2.19
CA ASN A 22 17.61 2.24 3.61
C ASN A 22 17.34 0.90 4.31
N SER A 23 18.39 0.25 4.81
CA SER A 23 18.32 -1.06 5.45
C SER A 23 17.39 -1.09 6.67
N ALA A 24 17.31 0.00 7.45
CA ALA A 24 16.42 0.08 8.61
C ALA A 24 14.95 0.09 8.19
N VAL A 25 14.64 0.83 7.11
CA VAL A 25 13.28 0.89 6.55
C VAL A 25 12.90 -0.43 5.90
N TRP A 26 13.85 -1.08 5.21
CA TRP A 26 13.64 -2.40 4.63
C TRP A 26 13.39 -3.47 5.70
N ALA A 27 14.11 -3.42 6.83
CA ALA A 27 13.87 -4.28 7.97
C ALA A 27 12.49 -4.02 8.59
N ALA A 28 12.10 -2.76 8.78
CA ALA A 28 10.77 -2.39 9.25
C ALA A 28 9.66 -2.90 8.31
N TRP A 29 9.88 -2.84 7.00
CA TRP A 29 8.95 -3.39 6.00
C TRP A 29 8.80 -4.91 6.10
N GLY A 30 9.88 -5.62 6.46
CA GLY A 30 9.85 -7.06 6.74
C GLY A 30 9.12 -7.41 8.05
N ASP A 31 9.29 -6.58 9.09
CA ASP A 31 8.71 -6.74 10.42
C ASP A 31 7.19 -6.54 10.44
N ILE A 32 6.67 -5.62 9.61
CA ILE A 32 5.24 -5.37 9.57
C ILE A 32 4.43 -6.54 9.00
N THR A 33 3.17 -6.61 9.46
CA THR A 33 2.25 -7.68 9.08
C THR A 33 1.99 -7.69 7.57
N PRO A 34 1.67 -8.86 6.98
CA PRO A 34 1.25 -8.94 5.58
C PRO A 34 0.06 -8.02 5.25
N LEU A 35 -0.80 -7.75 6.23
CA LEU A 35 -1.92 -6.82 6.08
C LEU A 35 -1.45 -5.36 5.97
N ALA A 36 -0.50 -4.94 6.81
CA ALA A 36 0.09 -3.60 6.73
C ALA A 36 0.78 -3.38 5.38
N ARG A 37 1.56 -4.37 4.92
CA ARG A 37 2.17 -4.35 3.58
C ARG A 37 1.11 -4.22 2.48
N ASN A 38 0.02 -4.97 2.60
CA ASN A 38 -1.09 -4.91 1.67
C ASN A 38 -1.73 -3.52 1.59
N GLU A 39 -1.91 -2.83 2.73
CA GLU A 39 -2.47 -1.49 2.76
C GLU A 39 -1.57 -0.48 2.04
N PHE A 40 -0.25 -0.49 2.32
CA PHE A 40 0.70 0.36 1.60
C PHE A 40 0.77 0.05 0.11
N ASN A 41 0.81 -1.24 -0.25
CA ASN A 41 0.84 -1.66 -1.66
C ASN A 41 -0.41 -1.18 -2.39
N CYS A 42 -1.60 -1.45 -1.85
CA CYS A 42 -2.87 -1.03 -2.43
C CYS A 42 -2.93 0.49 -2.59
N TRP A 43 -2.50 1.24 -1.58
CA TRP A 43 -2.49 2.70 -1.60
C TRP A 43 -1.52 3.26 -2.64
N VAL A 44 -0.33 2.70 -2.79
CA VAL A 44 0.61 3.12 -3.84
C VAL A 44 0.05 2.80 -5.23
N THR A 45 -0.52 1.61 -5.42
CA THR A 45 -1.05 1.18 -6.73
C THR A 45 -2.35 1.85 -7.14
N ASP A 46 -3.14 2.35 -6.18
CA ASP A 46 -4.39 3.09 -6.44
C ASP A 46 -4.15 4.44 -7.16
N ALA A 47 -2.94 4.99 -7.08
CA ALA A 47 -2.60 6.23 -7.76
C ALA A 47 -2.54 6.03 -9.28
N LYS A 48 -3.58 6.50 -10.00
CA LYS A 48 -3.63 6.48 -11.48
C LYS A 48 -2.53 7.33 -12.14
N LYS A 49 -2.12 8.44 -11.50
CA LYS A 49 -1.08 9.34 -12.02
C LYS A 49 0.32 8.93 -11.52
N PRO A 50 1.34 8.86 -12.40
CA PRO A 50 2.69 8.43 -12.02
C PRO A 50 3.36 9.37 -11.01
N GLU A 51 3.15 10.68 -11.14
CA GLU A 51 3.58 11.72 -10.19
C GLU A 51 3.03 11.48 -8.76
N THR A 52 1.75 11.12 -8.65
CA THR A 52 1.11 10.83 -7.36
C THR A 52 1.64 9.52 -6.79
N ARG A 53 1.88 8.51 -7.64
CA ARG A 53 2.49 7.25 -7.24
C ARG A 53 3.89 7.47 -6.63
N ALA A 54 4.75 8.22 -7.31
CA ALA A 54 6.08 8.56 -6.82
C ALA A 54 6.01 9.28 -5.46
N ARG A 55 5.10 10.25 -5.31
CA ARG A 55 4.86 10.93 -4.04
C ARG A 55 4.38 9.97 -2.93
N ARG A 56 3.48 9.04 -3.23
CA ARG A 56 3.00 8.04 -2.25
C ARG A 56 4.12 7.08 -1.83
N VAL A 57 5.02 6.71 -2.73
CA VAL A 57 6.21 5.91 -2.41
C VAL A 57 7.13 6.64 -1.43
N ASP A 58 7.37 7.94 -1.65
CA ASP A 58 8.20 8.74 -0.75
C ASP A 58 7.57 8.91 0.64
N ILE A 59 6.26 9.16 0.69
CA ILE A 59 5.51 9.21 1.96
C ILE A 59 5.53 7.84 2.66
N ALA A 60 5.38 6.73 1.93
CA ALA A 60 5.44 5.40 2.52
C ALA A 60 6.81 5.15 3.17
N PHE A 61 7.89 5.54 2.50
CA PHE A 61 9.24 5.48 3.05
C PHE A 61 9.39 6.31 4.33
N ASP A 62 8.94 7.57 4.34
CA ASP A 62 8.96 8.45 5.52
C ASP A 62 8.16 7.86 6.70
N LYS A 63 6.95 7.35 6.41
CA LYS A 63 6.08 6.72 7.42
C LYS A 63 6.74 5.49 8.03
N LEU A 64 7.29 4.60 7.21
CA LEU A 64 7.97 3.40 7.67
C LEU A 64 9.24 3.73 8.46
N SER A 65 10.00 4.75 8.04
CA SER A 65 11.15 5.26 8.79
C SER A 65 10.77 5.76 10.19
N LYS A 66 9.56 6.31 10.32
CA LYS A 66 8.98 6.76 11.60
C LYS A 66 8.24 5.65 12.37
N GLY A 67 8.31 4.39 11.93
CA GLY A 67 7.66 3.25 12.58
C GLY A 67 6.15 3.16 12.34
N ALA A 68 5.58 3.96 11.44
CA ALA A 68 4.16 3.88 11.12
C ALA A 68 3.87 2.64 10.28
N ARG A 69 2.87 1.87 10.70
CA ARG A 69 2.50 0.59 10.08
C ARG A 69 1.33 0.68 9.10
N ARG A 70 0.81 1.88 8.84
CA ARG A 70 -0.29 2.12 7.88
C ARG A 70 -0.11 3.45 7.13
N PRO A 71 -0.58 3.54 5.88
CA PRO A 71 -0.68 4.81 5.16
C PRO A 71 -1.70 5.73 5.85
N CYS A 72 -1.42 7.04 5.92
CA CYS A 72 -2.35 8.00 6.50
C CYS A 72 -3.54 8.27 5.57
N CYS A 73 -4.74 8.41 6.15
CA CYS A 73 -5.98 8.72 5.44
C CYS A 73 -6.39 7.67 4.37
N TRP A 74 -6.04 6.40 4.59
CA TRP A 74 -6.45 5.28 3.74
C TRP A 74 -7.60 4.50 4.40
N ILE A 75 -8.71 4.32 3.68
CA ILE A 75 -9.90 3.60 4.18
C ILE A 75 -9.68 2.08 4.34
N GLY A 76 -8.49 1.60 3.98
CA GLY A 76 -8.15 0.18 3.87
C GLY A 76 -8.26 -0.32 2.44
N CYS A 77 -7.61 -1.47 2.18
CA CYS A 77 -7.68 -2.11 0.89
C CYS A 77 -9.10 -2.64 0.63
N THR A 78 -9.75 -2.12 -0.42
CA THR A 78 -11.09 -2.54 -0.85
C THR A 78 -11.09 -3.91 -1.53
N HIS A 79 -9.93 -4.44 -1.92
CA HIS A 79 -9.81 -5.76 -2.55
C HIS A 79 -9.70 -6.91 -1.52
N ARG A 80 -9.76 -6.62 -0.21
CA ARG A 80 -9.74 -7.70 0.80
C ARG A 80 -11.08 -8.42 0.82
N THR A 81 -11.03 -9.75 0.81
CA THR A 81 -12.21 -10.63 0.95
C THR A 81 -12.56 -10.95 2.40
N ASP A 82 -11.63 -10.72 3.33
CA ASP A 82 -11.78 -10.89 4.78
C ASP A 82 -12.88 -10.00 5.40
N LYS A 83 -13.20 -8.86 4.77
CA LYS A 83 -14.23 -7.94 5.26
C LYS A 83 -15.19 -7.60 4.13
N GLN A 84 -16.50 -7.80 4.34
CA GLN A 84 -17.51 -7.31 3.41
C GLN A 84 -17.42 -5.79 3.28
N ILE A 85 -17.34 -5.31 2.04
CA ILE A 85 -17.42 -3.89 1.72
C ILE A 85 -18.86 -3.42 1.97
N SER A 86 -19.02 -2.26 2.61
CA SER A 86 -20.35 -1.66 2.79
C SER A 86 -21.00 -1.38 1.43
N PRO A 87 -22.32 -1.57 1.27
CA PRO A 87 -23.04 -1.33 0.01
C PRO A 87 -22.77 0.07 -0.57
N SER A 88 -22.65 1.09 0.29
CA SER A 88 -22.37 2.46 -0.13
C SER A 88 -20.96 2.60 -0.73
N VAL A 89 -19.96 1.94 -0.14
CA VAL A 89 -18.59 1.94 -0.66
C VAL A 89 -18.51 1.17 -1.97
N GLN A 90 -19.20 0.03 -2.06
CA GLN A 90 -19.29 -0.76 -3.29
C GLN A 90 -19.90 0.07 -4.44
N ALA A 91 -20.98 0.79 -4.19
CA ALA A 91 -21.61 1.65 -5.20
C ALA A 91 -20.65 2.75 -5.72
N ILE A 92 -19.84 3.35 -4.86
CA ILE A 92 -18.84 4.36 -5.25
C ILE A 92 -17.74 3.73 -6.11
N LEU A 93 -17.26 2.54 -5.74
CA LEU A 93 -16.21 1.82 -6.48
C LEU A 93 -16.66 1.39 -7.87
N THR A 94 -17.90 0.91 -8.00
CA THR A 94 -18.49 0.56 -9.31
C THR A 94 -18.57 1.78 -10.23
N LYS A 95 -18.95 2.95 -9.71
CA LYS A 95 -18.97 4.21 -10.49
C LYS A 95 -17.58 4.66 -10.94
N ARG A 96 -16.54 4.40 -10.15
CA ARG A 96 -15.15 4.80 -10.43
C ARG A 96 -14.43 3.94 -11.48
N SER A 97 -14.98 2.77 -11.79
CA SER A 97 -14.39 1.79 -12.72
C SER A 97 -14.94 1.90 -14.14
N GLY A 98 -15.90 2.80 -14.38
CA GLY A 98 -16.44 3.08 -15.71
C GLY A 98 -16.04 4.47 -16.20
N GLU A 99 -14.80 4.61 -16.67
CA GLU A 99 -14.32 5.65 -17.58
C GLU A 99 -13.20 5.07 -18.45
#